data_AF-A0A4Q3CFA1-F1
#
_entry.id   AF-A0A4Q3CFA1-F1
#
_cell.length_a   1.000
_cell.length_b   1.000
_cell.length_c   1.000
_cell.angle_alpha   90.00
_cell.angle_beta   90.00
_cell.angle_gamma   90.00
#
_symmetry.space_group_name_H-M   'P 1'
#
loop_
_entity.id
_entity.type
_entity.pdbx_description
1 polymer ?
#
loop_
_entity_poly.entity_id
_entity_poly.type
_entity_poly.pdbx_seq_one_letter_code
_entity_poly.pdbx_strand_id
1 'polypeptide(L)'
;LEAHWFSTMFGWYNLAAMHVSGLAAITLVIIYLQKRGNFSWLNENHLHDMGKLIFGFSIFWTYVWFAQFFLTWYANMPEESVYFYKRWEPEYKWWFWLNIVINFVTPVLALMSRDAKRLRNRLMWVCIILIAGHWLDYYLMIMPGTVEAPGFGPEEIGIFLGFVGLFIFTVLSQIAKAPSLVPKKHPFLQESLHHHR
;
A
#
# COMPACT_ATOMS: atom_id res chain seq x y z
N LEU A 1 -19.49 -6.51 -8.20
CA LEU A 1 -19.73 -7.29 -6.97
C LEU A 1 -21.05 -6.87 -6.33
N GLU A 2 -21.31 -5.56 -6.16
CA GLU A 2 -22.66 -5.05 -5.82
C GLU A 2 -23.17 -4.14 -6.96
N ALA A 3 -24.11 -4.63 -7.76
CA ALA A 3 -24.58 -3.92 -8.98
C ALA A 3 -25.45 -2.68 -8.70
N HIS A 4 -26.01 -2.59 -7.49
CA HIS A 4 -26.90 -1.51 -7.08
C HIS A 4 -26.19 -0.38 -6.34
N TRP A 5 -24.89 -0.54 -6.05
CA TRP A 5 -24.10 0.46 -5.34
C TRP A 5 -23.12 1.15 -6.29
N PHE A 6 -23.03 2.48 -6.20
CA PHE A 6 -22.07 3.27 -6.95
C PHE A 6 -21.52 4.41 -6.08
N SER A 7 -20.27 4.79 -6.33
CA SER A 7 -19.67 5.98 -5.72
C SER A 7 -18.61 6.54 -6.65
N THR A 8 -18.64 7.86 -6.87
CA THR A 8 -17.67 8.56 -7.73
C THR A 8 -16.26 8.53 -7.14
N MET A 9 -16.12 8.40 -5.82
CA MET A 9 -14.81 8.37 -5.14
C MET A 9 -14.17 6.99 -5.10
N PHE A 10 -14.90 5.93 -5.45
CA PHE A 10 -14.39 4.56 -5.43
C PHE A 10 -13.16 4.37 -6.35
N GLY A 11 -13.11 5.05 -7.49
CA GLY A 11 -11.95 5.00 -8.39
C GLY A 11 -10.70 5.62 -7.77
N TRP A 12 -10.85 6.80 -7.15
CA TRP A 12 -9.75 7.50 -6.46
C TRP A 12 -9.25 6.72 -5.25
N TYR A 13 -10.15 6.02 -4.57
CA TYR A 13 -9.82 5.16 -3.45
C TYR A 13 -8.88 4.02 -3.85
N ASN A 14 -9.26 3.27 -4.89
CA ASN A 14 -8.45 2.17 -5.43
C ASN A 14 -7.11 2.68 -5.98
N LEU A 15 -7.12 3.84 -6.65
CA LEU A 15 -5.90 4.48 -7.15
C LEU A 15 -4.95 4.78 -5.99
N ALA A 16 -5.44 5.41 -4.91
CA ALA A 16 -4.62 5.72 -3.74
C ALA A 16 -4.01 4.45 -3.12
N ALA A 17 -4.83 3.41 -2.92
CA ALA A 17 -4.39 2.14 -2.33
C ALA A 17 -3.32 1.42 -3.19
N MET A 18 -3.55 1.35 -4.51
CA MET A 18 -2.59 0.76 -5.44
C MET A 18 -1.30 1.57 -5.52
N HIS A 19 -1.38 2.91 -5.48
CA HIS A 19 -0.21 3.77 -5.56
C HIS A 19 0.71 3.60 -4.34
N VAL A 20 0.14 3.57 -3.13
CA VAL A 20 0.90 3.31 -1.89
C VAL A 20 1.53 1.92 -1.92
N SER A 21 0.77 0.90 -2.31
CA SER A 21 1.26 -0.49 -2.38
C SER A 21 2.39 -0.64 -3.41
N GLY A 22 2.27 0.02 -4.56
CA GLY A 22 3.31 0.04 -5.59
C GLY A 22 4.59 0.72 -5.13
N LEU A 23 4.50 1.90 -4.50
CA LEU A 23 5.64 2.60 -3.92
C LEU A 23 6.31 1.78 -2.81
N ALA A 24 5.53 1.11 -1.97
CA ALA A 24 6.03 0.23 -0.93
C ALA A 24 6.80 -0.97 -1.53
N ALA A 25 6.25 -1.62 -2.57
CA ALA A 25 6.90 -2.73 -3.25
C ALA A 25 8.22 -2.31 -3.93
N ILE A 26 8.24 -1.17 -4.64
CA ILE A 26 9.46 -0.60 -5.24
C ILE A 26 10.53 -0.36 -4.17
N THR A 27 10.12 0.25 -3.04
CA THR A 27 11.02 0.55 -1.92
C THR A 27 11.62 -0.73 -1.32
N LEU A 28 10.83 -1.80 -1.18
CA LEU A 28 11.32 -3.08 -0.69
C LEU A 28 12.34 -3.72 -1.63
N VAL A 29 12.10 -3.67 -2.96
CA VAL A 29 13.05 -4.16 -3.96
C VAL A 29 14.36 -3.37 -3.91
N ILE A 30 14.28 -2.04 -3.80
CA ILE A 30 15.44 -1.16 -3.65
C ILE A 30 16.26 -1.54 -2.41
N ILE A 31 15.61 -1.68 -1.26
CA ILE A 31 16.27 -2.04 0.00
C ILE A 31 16.92 -3.44 -0.10
N TYR A 32 16.25 -4.40 -0.75
CA TYR A 32 16.79 -5.75 -0.97
C TYR A 32 18.07 -5.72 -1.82
N LEU A 33 18.05 -4.99 -2.94
CA LEU A 33 19.20 -4.87 -3.83
C LEU A 33 20.38 -4.11 -3.18
N GLN A 34 20.08 -3.08 -2.38
CA GLN A 34 21.10 -2.37 -1.63
C GLN A 34 21.77 -3.27 -0.59
N LYS A 35 21.00 -4.13 0.12
CA LYS A 35 21.54 -5.12 1.07
C LYS A 35 22.43 -6.16 0.40
N ARG A 36 22.20 -6.49 -0.88
CA ARG A 36 23.03 -7.40 -1.69
C ARG A 36 24.30 -6.74 -2.26
N GLY A 37 24.46 -5.43 -2.12
CA GLY A 37 25.59 -4.68 -2.66
C GLY A 37 25.45 -4.26 -4.12
N ASN A 38 24.32 -4.58 -4.78
CA ASN A 38 24.09 -4.28 -6.20
C ASN A 38 23.75 -2.80 -6.46
N PHE A 39 23.51 -2.01 -5.42
CA PHE A 39 23.10 -0.59 -5.48
C PHE A 39 23.87 0.26 -4.46
N SER A 40 25.20 0.35 -4.62
CA SER A 40 26.08 1.10 -3.71
C SER A 40 25.96 2.62 -3.80
N TRP A 41 25.43 3.16 -4.91
CA TRP A 41 25.23 4.59 -5.12
C TRP A 41 23.97 5.15 -4.45
N LEU A 42 23.06 4.27 -4.00
CA LEU A 42 21.79 4.66 -3.42
C LEU A 42 22.00 5.20 -2.00
N ASN A 43 21.86 6.51 -1.84
CA ASN A 43 22.01 7.21 -0.56
C ASN A 43 20.71 7.23 0.26
N GLU A 44 20.82 7.53 1.56
CA GLU A 44 19.69 7.69 2.48
C GLU A 44 18.67 8.73 2.02
N ASN A 45 19.08 9.75 1.27
CA ASN A 45 18.17 10.78 0.74
C ASN A 45 17.15 10.22 -0.24
N HIS A 46 17.55 9.26 -1.08
CA HIS A 46 16.61 8.57 -1.96
C HIS A 46 15.57 7.76 -1.16
N LEU A 47 16.01 7.07 -0.10
CA LEU A 47 15.09 6.35 0.80
C LEU A 47 14.18 7.31 1.55
N HIS A 48 14.70 8.48 1.94
CA HIS A 48 13.92 9.55 2.56
C HIS A 48 12.82 10.08 1.62
N ASP A 49 13.13 10.27 0.33
CA ASP A 49 12.15 10.69 -0.68
C ASP A 49 11.08 9.63 -0.91
N MET A 50 11.46 8.35 -0.98
CA MET A 50 10.50 7.25 -1.04
C MET A 50 9.60 7.22 0.21
N GLY A 51 10.17 7.41 1.39
CA GLY A 51 9.41 7.54 2.63
C GLY A 51 8.46 8.72 2.64
N LYS A 52 8.82 9.86 2.04
CA LYS A 52 7.94 11.04 1.89
C LYS A 52 6.77 10.74 0.96
N LEU A 53 7.01 10.10 -0.19
CA LEU A 53 5.96 9.75 -1.13
C LEU A 53 4.98 8.74 -0.52
N ILE A 54 5.48 7.65 0.08
CA ILE A 54 4.63 6.65 0.75
C ILE A 54 3.79 7.33 1.82
N PHE A 55 4.40 8.14 2.69
CA PHE A 55 3.69 8.84 3.76
C PHE A 55 2.61 9.81 3.22
N GLY A 56 2.94 10.61 2.20
CA GLY A 56 2.00 11.55 1.60
C GLY A 56 0.80 10.84 0.96
N PHE A 57 1.05 9.75 0.22
CA PHE A 57 -0.03 8.98 -0.40
C PHE A 57 -0.84 8.15 0.61
N SER A 58 -0.26 7.71 1.73
CA SER A 58 -1.03 7.09 2.83
C SER A 58 -2.01 8.09 3.47
N ILE A 59 -1.60 9.36 3.63
CA ILE A 59 -2.53 10.42 4.08
C ILE A 59 -3.61 10.66 3.02
N PHE A 60 -3.24 10.70 1.74
CA PHE A 60 -4.22 10.84 0.65
C PHE A 60 -5.24 9.69 0.63
N TRP A 61 -4.80 8.43 0.77
CA TRP A 61 -5.70 7.29 0.90
C TRP A 61 -6.66 7.47 2.09
N THR A 62 -6.15 7.88 3.24
CA THR A 62 -6.97 8.12 4.44
C THR A 62 -8.00 9.22 4.20
N TYR A 63 -7.60 10.30 3.51
CA TYR A 63 -8.50 11.39 3.15
C TYR A 63 -9.65 10.90 2.27
N VAL A 64 -9.36 10.15 1.20
CA VAL A 64 -10.39 9.62 0.29
C VAL A 64 -11.31 8.64 1.02
N TRP A 65 -10.72 7.74 1.83
CA TRP A 65 -11.46 6.80 2.67
C TRP A 65 -12.43 7.54 3.60
N PHE A 66 -11.93 8.53 4.34
CA PHE A 66 -12.72 9.30 5.30
C PHE A 66 -13.80 10.11 4.61
N ALA A 67 -13.47 10.79 3.51
CA ALA A 67 -14.43 11.57 2.75
C ALA A 67 -15.56 10.68 2.20
N GLN A 68 -15.24 9.46 1.73
CA GLN A 68 -16.23 8.52 1.24
C GLN A 68 -17.14 8.03 2.38
N PHE A 69 -16.55 7.62 3.50
CA PHE A 69 -17.30 7.20 4.67
C PHE A 69 -18.20 8.31 5.22
N PHE A 70 -17.65 9.52 5.41
CA PHE A 70 -18.35 10.65 6.00
C PHE A 70 -19.53 11.12 5.14
N LEU A 71 -19.34 11.23 3.82
CA LEU A 71 -20.42 11.66 2.93
C LEU A 71 -21.58 10.65 2.90
N THR A 72 -21.28 9.35 2.81
CA THR A 72 -22.33 8.32 2.84
C THR A 72 -23.03 8.27 4.20
N TRP A 73 -22.29 8.43 5.30
CA TRP A 73 -22.87 8.47 6.64
C TRP A 73 -23.73 9.72 6.87
N TYR A 74 -23.29 10.88 6.38
CA TYR A 74 -23.99 12.16 6.53
C TYR A 74 -25.26 12.24 5.68
N ALA A 75 -25.19 11.82 4.40
CA ALA A 75 -26.34 11.82 3.51
C ALA A 75 -27.35 10.70 3.83
N ASN A 76 -26.86 9.58 4.37
CA ASN A 76 -27.64 8.42 4.82
C ASN A 76 -28.72 7.95 3.82
N MET A 77 -28.38 7.95 2.53
CA MET A 77 -29.27 7.45 1.47
C MET A 77 -29.29 5.91 1.49
N PRO A 78 -30.46 5.25 1.46
CA PRO A 78 -30.58 3.80 1.59
C PRO A 78 -29.80 3.02 0.52
N GLU A 79 -29.68 3.54 -0.69
CA GLU A 79 -29.02 2.87 -1.81
C GLU A 79 -27.49 2.84 -1.63
N GLU A 80 -26.91 3.86 -1.00
CA GLU A 80 -25.47 4.01 -0.83
C GLU A 80 -24.98 3.51 0.55
N SER A 81 -25.83 3.59 1.58
CA SER A 81 -25.46 3.25 2.96
C SER A 81 -25.29 1.75 3.21
N VAL A 82 -25.95 0.90 2.41
CA VAL A 82 -25.89 -0.57 2.52
C VAL A 82 -24.44 -1.08 2.47
N TYR A 83 -23.58 -0.43 1.69
CA TYR A 83 -22.16 -0.78 1.61
C TYR A 83 -21.46 -0.68 2.97
N PHE A 84 -21.62 0.43 3.68
CA PHE A 84 -21.00 0.63 4.99
C PHE A 84 -21.76 -0.13 6.09
N TYR A 85 -23.07 -0.32 5.94
CA TYR A 85 -23.87 -1.07 6.90
C TYR A 85 -23.39 -2.52 7.05
N LYS A 86 -23.23 -3.25 5.95
CA LYS A 86 -22.68 -4.63 5.96
C LYS A 86 -21.29 -4.72 6.58
N ARG A 87 -20.46 -3.69 6.37
CA ARG A 87 -19.09 -3.60 6.92
C ARG A 87 -19.05 -3.18 8.38
N TRP A 88 -20.15 -2.62 8.88
CA TRP A 88 -20.32 -2.21 10.27
C TRP A 88 -20.91 -3.33 11.15
N GLU A 89 -21.33 -4.44 10.54
CA GLU A 89 -21.79 -5.63 11.23
C GLU A 89 -20.68 -6.21 12.14
N PRO A 90 -21.04 -6.90 13.24
CA PRO A 90 -20.09 -7.33 14.27
C PRO A 90 -18.90 -8.12 13.72
N GLU A 91 -19.12 -8.87 12.65
CA GLU A 91 -18.14 -9.77 12.05
C GLU A 91 -17.01 -9.03 11.32
N TYR A 92 -17.34 -7.92 10.63
CA TYR A 92 -16.36 -7.11 9.88
C TYR A 92 -15.87 -5.88 10.64
N LYS A 93 -16.56 -5.48 11.70
CA LYS A 93 -16.25 -4.26 12.46
C LYS A 93 -14.82 -4.24 13.01
N TRP A 94 -14.32 -5.37 13.52
CA TRP A 94 -12.93 -5.47 13.98
C TRP A 94 -11.94 -5.19 12.85
N TRP A 95 -12.13 -5.85 11.71
CA TRP A 95 -11.29 -5.71 10.52
C TRP A 95 -11.32 -4.30 9.94
N PHE A 96 -12.50 -3.67 9.93
CA PHE A 96 -12.70 -2.29 9.50
C PHE A 96 -11.82 -1.29 10.29
N TRP A 97 -11.82 -1.38 11.61
CA TRP A 97 -10.97 -0.51 12.45
C TRP A 97 -9.49 -0.87 12.34
N LEU A 98 -9.17 -2.16 12.24
CA LEU A 98 -7.80 -2.62 12.04
C LEU A 98 -7.20 -2.05 10.75
N ASN A 99 -7.99 -1.97 9.66
CA ASN A 99 -7.57 -1.37 8.39
C ASN A 99 -7.09 0.07 8.55
N ILE A 100 -7.81 0.89 9.33
CA ILE A 100 -7.44 2.28 9.62
C ILE A 100 -6.17 2.35 10.46
N VAL A 101 -6.06 1.50 11.49
CA VAL A 101 -4.85 1.46 12.33
C VAL A 101 -3.61 1.10 11.51
N ILE A 102 -3.74 0.15 10.59
CA ILE A 102 -2.63 -0.28 9.74
C ILE A 102 -2.29 0.78 8.68
N ASN A 103 -3.28 1.25 7.90
CA ASN A 103 -3.01 2.09 6.73
C ASN A 103 -2.91 3.58 7.04
N PHE A 104 -3.38 4.05 8.20
CA PHE A 104 -3.27 5.44 8.62
C PHE A 104 -2.37 5.62 9.85
N VAL A 105 -2.70 4.97 10.97
CA VAL A 105 -1.98 5.22 12.23
C VAL A 105 -0.53 4.78 12.14
N THR A 106 -0.27 3.62 11.52
CA THR A 106 1.09 3.11 11.37
C THR A 106 1.99 4.04 10.56
N PRO A 107 1.66 4.47 9.31
CA PRO A 107 2.52 5.38 8.57
C PRO A 107 2.65 6.75 9.25
N VAL A 108 1.60 7.24 9.93
CA VAL A 108 1.69 8.48 10.71
C VAL A 108 2.71 8.34 11.84
N LEU A 109 2.55 7.37 12.73
CA LEU A 109 3.46 7.24 13.88
C LEU A 109 4.87 6.81 13.45
N ALA A 110 4.99 5.93 12.46
CA ALA A 110 6.27 5.37 12.05
C ALA A 110 7.06 6.31 11.13
N LEU A 111 6.41 7.09 10.26
CA LEU A 111 7.09 7.94 9.26
C LEU A 111 6.97 9.44 9.51
N MET A 112 6.26 9.94 10.53
CA MET A 112 6.11 11.39 10.76
C MET A 112 7.45 12.13 10.87
N SER A 113 8.38 11.64 11.69
CA SER A 113 9.68 12.29 11.86
C SER A 113 10.59 12.17 10.63
N ARG A 114 11.46 13.16 10.41
CA ARG A 114 12.44 13.16 9.31
C ARG A 114 13.40 11.98 9.41
N ASP A 115 13.92 11.73 10.60
CA ASP A 115 14.95 10.71 10.83
C ASP A 115 14.39 9.29 10.64
N ALA A 116 13.13 9.07 11.02
CA ALA A 116 12.47 7.79 10.80
C ALA A 116 12.40 7.39 9.32
N LYS A 117 12.26 8.35 8.41
CA LYS A 117 12.22 8.11 6.96
C LYS A 117 13.60 7.76 6.38
N ARG A 118 14.70 8.04 7.10
CA ARG A 118 16.08 7.70 6.67
C ARG A 118 16.51 6.32 7.17
N LEU A 119 15.87 5.82 8.23
CA LEU A 119 16.15 4.51 8.80
C LEU A 119 15.63 3.39 7.89
N ARG A 120 16.54 2.78 7.13
CA ARG A 120 16.25 1.67 6.20
C ARG A 120 15.42 0.54 6.80
N ASN A 121 15.77 0.07 8.00
CA ASN A 121 15.06 -1.03 8.65
C ASN A 121 13.62 -0.63 9.02
N ARG A 122 13.41 0.60 9.46
CA ARG A 122 12.08 1.11 9.79
C ARG A 122 11.22 1.23 8.53
N LEU A 123 11.77 1.82 7.46
CA LEU A 123 11.08 1.96 6.19
C LEU A 123 10.68 0.60 5.60
N MET A 124 11.57 -0.39 5.67
CA MET A 124 11.28 -1.78 5.25
C MET A 124 10.08 -2.37 6.00
N TRP A 125 10.05 -2.25 7.33
CA TRP A 125 8.93 -2.76 8.13
C TRP A 125 7.62 -2.05 7.81
N VAL A 126 7.64 -0.73 7.66
CA VAL A 126 6.45 0.04 7.29
C VAL A 126 5.92 -0.38 5.92
N CYS A 127 6.78 -0.58 4.92
CA CYS A 127 6.34 -1.04 3.60
C CYS A 127 5.66 -2.42 3.64
N ILE A 128 6.19 -3.36 4.43
CA ILE A 128 5.58 -4.69 4.60
C ILE A 128 4.21 -4.56 5.24
N ILE A 129 4.10 -3.75 6.30
CA ILE A 129 2.84 -3.52 7.01
C ILE A 129 1.81 -2.86 6.10
N LEU A 130 2.20 -1.88 5.28
CA LEU A 130 1.29 -1.20 4.34
C LEU A 130 0.80 -2.14 3.23
N ILE A 131 1.65 -3.03 2.71
CA ILE A 131 1.21 -4.03 1.72
C ILE A 131 0.19 -4.98 2.33
N ALA A 132 0.44 -5.47 3.56
CA ALA A 132 -0.52 -6.30 4.28
C ALA A 132 -1.81 -5.54 4.62
N GLY A 133 -1.69 -4.25 4.98
CA GLY A 133 -2.80 -3.36 5.25
C GLY A 133 -3.68 -3.12 4.03
N HIS A 134 -3.10 -2.82 2.88
CA HIS A 134 -3.87 -2.65 1.65
C HIS A 134 -4.43 -3.97 1.14
N TRP A 135 -3.79 -5.11 1.41
CA TRP A 135 -4.42 -6.40 1.16
C TRP A 135 -5.67 -6.61 2.02
N LEU A 136 -5.62 -6.27 3.31
CA LEU A 136 -6.80 -6.26 4.18
C LEU A 136 -7.88 -5.29 3.68
N ASP A 137 -7.46 -4.14 3.13
CA ASP A 137 -8.36 -3.17 2.53
C ASP A 137 -9.17 -3.76 1.36
N TYR A 138 -8.50 -4.48 0.45
CA TYR A 138 -9.15 -5.20 -0.64
C TYR A 138 -10.02 -6.36 -0.14
N TYR A 139 -9.60 -7.06 0.92
CA TYR A 139 -10.41 -8.10 1.55
C TYR A 139 -11.75 -7.52 2.05
N LEU A 140 -11.70 -6.40 2.77
CA LEU A 140 -12.91 -5.69 3.25
C LEU A 140 -13.77 -5.12 2.11
N MET A 141 -13.14 -4.78 0.99
CA MET A 141 -13.87 -4.29 -0.18
C MET A 141 -14.66 -5.40 -0.87
N ILE A 142 -14.15 -6.63 -0.91
CA ILE A 142 -14.70 -7.74 -1.71
C ILE A 142 -15.55 -8.70 -0.86
N MET A 143 -15.06 -9.13 0.29
CA MET A 143 -15.62 -10.27 1.04
C MET A 143 -17.07 -10.07 1.53
N PRO A 144 -17.45 -8.92 2.11
CA PRO A 144 -18.84 -8.69 2.53
C PRO A 144 -19.85 -8.70 1.37
N GLY A 145 -19.38 -8.62 0.12
CA GLY A 145 -20.21 -8.72 -1.07
C GLY A 145 -20.35 -10.15 -1.62
N THR A 146 -19.55 -11.11 -1.14
CA THR A 146 -19.47 -12.48 -1.69
C THR A 146 -19.77 -13.57 -0.68
N VAL A 147 -19.49 -13.35 0.61
CA VAL A 147 -19.71 -14.31 1.69
C VAL A 147 -20.47 -13.65 2.83
N GLU A 148 -21.34 -14.42 3.49
CA GLU A 148 -22.13 -13.91 4.64
C GLU A 148 -21.33 -13.88 5.95
N ALA A 149 -20.25 -14.67 6.07
CA ALA A 149 -19.40 -14.69 7.26
C ALA A 149 -17.90 -14.55 6.89
N PRO A 150 -17.10 -13.79 7.66
CA PRO A 150 -15.68 -13.63 7.43
C PRO A 150 -14.93 -14.92 7.75
N GLY A 151 -14.35 -15.53 6.71
CA GLY A 151 -13.34 -16.58 6.83
C GLY A 151 -11.97 -16.04 6.49
N PHE A 152 -10.98 -16.30 7.35
CA PHE A 152 -9.57 -16.34 6.97
C PHE A 152 -9.18 -17.81 6.90
N GLY A 153 -9.52 -18.44 5.78
CA GLY A 153 -9.16 -19.80 5.48
C GLY A 153 -7.70 -19.92 5.02
N PRO A 154 -7.18 -21.16 4.97
CA PRO A 154 -5.92 -21.47 4.31
C PRO A 154 -5.89 -21.00 2.85
N GLU A 155 -7.05 -20.92 2.19
CA GLU A 155 -7.21 -20.51 0.80
C GLU A 155 -6.87 -19.03 0.57
N GLU A 156 -7.34 -18.10 1.39
CA GLU A 156 -7.02 -16.67 1.22
C GLU A 156 -5.53 -16.41 1.45
N ILE A 157 -4.96 -17.05 2.47
CA ILE A 157 -3.53 -16.94 2.78
C ILE A 157 -2.70 -17.61 1.69
N GLY A 158 -3.11 -18.80 1.23
CA GLY A 158 -2.42 -19.55 0.18
C GLY A 158 -2.39 -18.80 -1.15
N ILE A 159 -3.53 -18.20 -1.54
CA ILE A 159 -3.62 -17.37 -2.74
C ILE A 159 -2.75 -16.12 -2.59
N PHE A 160 -2.83 -15.43 -1.46
CA PHE A 160 -2.00 -14.25 -1.19
C PHE A 160 -0.51 -14.57 -1.28
N LEU A 161 -0.05 -15.59 -0.56
CA LEU A 161 1.35 -16.03 -0.58
C LEU A 161 1.77 -16.54 -1.96
N GLY A 162 0.87 -17.21 -2.68
CA GLY A 162 1.11 -17.68 -4.05
C GLY A 162 1.38 -16.52 -5.02
N PHE A 163 0.54 -15.48 -5.00
CA PHE A 163 0.73 -14.30 -5.84
C PHE A 163 1.95 -13.46 -5.41
N VAL A 164 2.20 -13.33 -4.10
CA VAL A 164 3.42 -12.68 -3.59
C VAL A 164 4.67 -13.44 -4.05
N GLY A 165 4.67 -14.76 -3.95
CA GLY A 165 5.77 -15.62 -4.41
C GLY A 165 6.00 -15.50 -5.92
N LEU A 166 4.93 -15.54 -6.71
CA LEU A 166 5.00 -15.36 -8.15
C LEU A 166 5.52 -13.95 -8.53
N PHE A 167 5.06 -12.91 -7.83
CA PHE A 167 5.54 -11.55 -8.03
C PHE A 167 7.03 -11.43 -7.72
N ILE A 168 7.48 -11.96 -6.57
CA ILE A 168 8.91 -11.95 -6.20
C ILE A 168 9.73 -12.72 -7.23
N PHE A 169 9.28 -13.91 -7.63
CA PHE A 169 9.98 -14.74 -8.61
C PHE A 169 10.12 -14.02 -9.96
N THR A 170 9.04 -13.44 -10.46
CA THR A 170 9.03 -12.73 -11.75
C THR A 170 9.91 -11.48 -11.70
N VAL A 171 9.76 -10.63 -10.68
CA VAL A 171 10.54 -9.40 -10.53
C VAL A 171 12.03 -9.72 -10.40
N LEU A 172 12.42 -10.63 -9.52
CA LEU A 172 13.84 -10.99 -9.34
C LEU A 172 14.43 -11.66 -10.58
N SER A 173 13.64 -12.49 -11.28
CA SER A 173 14.07 -13.10 -12.55
C SER A 173 14.31 -12.07 -13.64
N GLN A 174 13.46 -11.04 -13.75
CA GLN A 174 13.65 -9.96 -14.72
C GLN A 174 14.85 -9.08 -14.36
N ILE A 175 15.05 -8.78 -13.07
CA ILE A 175 16.21 -8.03 -12.59
C ILE A 175 17.52 -8.80 -12.86
N ALA A 176 17.53 -10.12 -12.67
CA ALA A 176 18.70 -10.95 -12.95
C ALA A 176 19.06 -11.01 -14.44
N LYS A 177 18.07 -10.90 -15.33
CA LYS A 177 18.28 -10.85 -16.78
C LYS A 177 18.71 -9.47 -17.28
N ALA A 178 18.52 -8.41 -16.49
CA ALA A 178 18.81 -7.05 -16.91
C ALA A 178 20.33 -6.83 -17.04
N PRO A 179 20.84 -6.33 -18.19
CA PRO A 179 22.27 -6.13 -18.42
C PRO A 179 22.87 -5.00 -17.56
N SER A 180 22.03 -4.09 -17.04
CA SER A 180 22.43 -3.08 -16.09
C SER A 180 21.23 -2.66 -15.26
N LEU A 181 21.43 -2.51 -13.95
CA LEU A 181 20.41 -2.00 -13.02
C LEU A 181 20.26 -0.48 -13.09
N VAL A 182 21.20 0.20 -13.74
CA VAL A 182 21.23 1.65 -13.87
C VAL A 182 21.11 2.03 -15.35
N PRO A 183 20.21 2.94 -15.72
CA PRO A 183 20.05 3.36 -17.10
C PRO A 183 21.24 4.23 -17.54
N LYS A 184 22.22 3.66 -18.25
CA LYS A 184 23.49 4.32 -18.64
C LYS A 184 23.34 5.59 -19.48
N LYS A 185 22.20 5.78 -20.17
CA LYS A 185 21.97 6.90 -21.11
C LYS A 185 20.89 7.88 -20.64
N HIS A 186 20.50 7.85 -19.36
CA HIS A 186 19.45 8.73 -18.87
C HIS A 186 19.99 10.16 -18.65
N PRO A 187 19.30 11.21 -19.15
CA PRO A 187 19.79 12.60 -19.08
C PRO A 187 19.99 13.10 -17.65
N PHE A 188 19.16 12.65 -16.71
CA PHE A 188 19.22 13.04 -15.29
C PHE A 188 20.07 12.11 -14.41
N LEU A 189 20.81 11.15 -15.00
CA LEU A 189 21.55 10.16 -14.20
C LEU A 189 22.58 10.80 -13.28
N GLN A 190 23.36 11.76 -13.78
CA GLN A 190 24.41 12.42 -12.99
C GLN A 190 23.82 13.22 -11.82
N GLU A 191 22.68 13.88 -12.04
CA GLU A 191 21.97 14.61 -10.99
C GLU A 191 21.44 13.65 -9.90
N SER A 192 20.84 12.52 -10.29
CA SER A 192 20.40 11.51 -9.34
C SER A 192 21.54 10.89 -8.53
N LEU A 193 22.71 10.67 -9.14
CA LEU A 193 23.88 10.11 -8.44
C LEU A 193 24.41 11.07 -7.36
N HIS A 194 24.32 12.38 -7.60
CA HIS A 194 24.71 13.43 -6.67
C HIS A 194 23.52 13.99 -5.87
N HIS A 195 22.48 13.18 -5.66
CA HIS A 195 21.30 13.62 -4.94
C HIS A 195 21.54 13.71 -3.42
N HIS A 196 21.47 14.94 -2.90
CA HIS A 196 21.86 15.27 -1.53
C HIS A 196 20.72 15.81 -0.64
N ARG A 197 19.48 15.90 -1.12
CA ARG A 197 18.37 16.56 -0.39
C ARG A 197 17.13 15.71 -0.19
#